data_AF-A0AAD5SGH3-F1
#
_entry.id   AF-A0AAD5SGH3-F1
#
_cell.length_a   1.000
_cell.length_b   1.000
_cell.length_c   1.000
_cell.angle_alpha   90.00
_cell.angle_beta   90.00
_cell.angle_gamma   90.00
#
_symmetry.space_group_name_H-M   'P 1'
#
loop_
_entity.id
_entity.type
_entity.pdbx_description
1 polymer ?
#
loop_
_entity_poly.entity_id
_entity_poly.type
_entity_poly.pdbx_seq_one_letter_code
_entity_poly.pdbx_strand_id
1 'polypeptide(L)'
;MKQVQISAWGTLPKYVDTPAPPTPNANSDLVQIKVLASGLHSLVRGRATGKHYSANILPHIPGADGVGLTVPDNKLVYFIAITPQGGSFSELINIPRTSVFPIPDAPSANPVTIAGMLNPVMASWMALSSRVSNLPPNFTCVILGATSLSGIAAVSVARAFGAGKVIGVARSASKMASLGLDTVIELQDDVSKTDFSAAITPENPDVVLDFLYGPPTLALFTAIKKFSSPVQYVQIGTVISPSIEFPGDVLRSKPITMTGAGPGAWSMQRDFVRECPKMLEAIVFGKIQPGKFQEVRLEDIEVAWGQKGGDRIVVVV
;
A
#
# COMPACT_ATOMS: atom_id res chain seq x y z
N MET A 1 -12.08 17.13 -22.01
CA MET A 1 -11.08 16.17 -21.51
C MET A 1 -11.78 14.85 -21.25
N LYS A 2 -11.01 13.77 -21.20
CA LYS A 2 -11.49 12.42 -20.93
C LYS A 2 -11.27 12.08 -19.45
N GLN A 3 -12.23 11.38 -18.86
CA GLN A 3 -12.11 10.86 -17.51
C GLN A 3 -13.01 9.65 -17.31
N VAL A 4 -12.87 9.03 -16.14
CA VAL A 4 -13.68 7.91 -15.71
C VAL A 4 -14.64 8.36 -14.63
N GLN A 5 -15.92 8.01 -14.75
CA GLN A 5 -16.95 8.39 -13.77
C GLN A 5 -17.81 7.21 -13.35
N ILE A 6 -18.25 7.24 -12.10
CA ILE A 6 -19.36 6.44 -11.58
C ILE A 6 -20.50 7.42 -11.28
N SER A 7 -21.53 7.39 -12.11
CA SER A 7 -22.67 8.33 -11.99
C SER A 7 -23.71 7.89 -10.95
N ALA A 8 -23.70 6.62 -10.54
CA ALA A 8 -24.57 6.08 -9.51
C ALA A 8 -23.85 4.97 -8.73
N TRP A 9 -24.01 4.91 -7.41
CA TRP A 9 -23.38 3.86 -6.61
C TRP A 9 -23.85 2.47 -7.04
N GLY A 10 -22.93 1.51 -7.10
CA GLY A 10 -23.22 0.14 -7.54
C GLY A 10 -23.14 -0.07 -9.06
N THR A 11 -22.93 0.97 -9.86
CA THR A 11 -22.68 0.82 -11.30
C THR A 11 -21.19 0.69 -11.62
N LEU A 12 -20.88 0.16 -12.81
CA LEU A 12 -19.51 0.13 -13.32
C LEU A 12 -19.08 1.54 -13.77
N PRO A 13 -17.79 1.88 -13.61
CA PRO A 13 -17.27 3.13 -14.13
C PRO A 13 -17.37 3.21 -15.64
N LYS A 14 -17.53 4.44 -16.14
CA LYS A 14 -17.65 4.78 -17.56
C LYS A 14 -16.60 5.77 -17.99
N TYR A 15 -16.01 5.54 -19.16
CA TYR A 15 -15.11 6.47 -19.82
C TYR A 15 -15.94 7.52 -20.57
N VAL A 16 -15.77 8.80 -20.22
CA VAL A 16 -16.64 9.88 -20.66
C VAL A 16 -15.86 11.14 -21.04
N ASP A 17 -16.47 11.94 -21.91
CA ASP A 17 -16.07 13.33 -22.15
C ASP A 17 -16.64 14.25 -21.07
N THR A 18 -15.82 15.18 -20.59
CA THR A 18 -16.23 16.20 -19.63
C THR A 18 -15.48 17.52 -19.85
N PRO A 19 -16.01 18.67 -19.42
CA PRO A 19 -15.26 19.92 -19.40
C PRO A 19 -13.98 19.79 -18.56
N ALA A 20 -12.89 20.39 -19.03
CA ALA A 20 -11.67 20.46 -18.22
C ALA A 20 -11.91 21.32 -16.95
N PRO A 21 -11.29 20.98 -15.81
CA PRO A 21 -11.35 21.86 -14.64
C PRO A 21 -10.71 23.21 -14.99
N PRO A 22 -11.25 24.33 -14.48
CA PRO A 22 -10.71 25.65 -14.78
C PRO A 22 -9.27 25.75 -14.30
N THR A 23 -8.40 26.41 -15.06
CA THR A 23 -7.01 26.63 -14.65
C THR A 23 -6.98 27.41 -13.32
N PRO A 24 -6.29 26.90 -12.28
CA PRO A 24 -6.13 27.62 -11.03
C PRO A 24 -5.47 28.99 -11.27
N ASN A 25 -5.99 30.03 -10.63
CA ASN A 25 -5.36 31.35 -10.66
C ASN A 25 -4.05 31.36 -9.84
N ALA A 26 -3.21 32.38 -10.02
CA ALA A 26 -1.90 32.47 -9.37
C ALA A 26 -1.93 32.48 -7.84
N ASN A 27 -3.05 32.92 -7.24
CA ASN A 27 -3.24 32.96 -5.79
C ASN A 27 -3.94 31.71 -5.24
N SER A 28 -4.18 30.69 -6.08
CA SER A 28 -4.84 29.46 -5.68
C SER A 28 -3.87 28.51 -4.97
N ASP A 29 -4.39 27.86 -3.92
CA ASP A 29 -3.72 26.74 -3.25
C ASP A 29 -3.72 25.48 -4.11
N LEU A 30 -4.45 25.47 -5.24
CA LEU A 30 -4.56 24.36 -6.16
C LEU A 30 -3.45 24.39 -7.21
N VAL A 31 -2.99 23.19 -7.57
CA VAL A 31 -2.09 22.94 -8.70
C VAL A 31 -2.85 22.07 -9.69
N GLN A 32 -2.79 22.45 -10.97
CA GLN A 32 -3.31 21.62 -12.05
C GLN A 32 -2.26 20.60 -12.46
N ILE A 33 -2.67 19.34 -12.55
CA ILE A 33 -1.81 18.21 -12.91
C ILE A 33 -2.38 17.55 -14.16
N LYS A 34 -1.54 17.39 -15.18
CA LYS A 34 -1.78 16.45 -16.28
C LYS A 34 -1.38 15.05 -15.81
N VAL A 35 -2.34 14.15 -15.68
CA VAL A 35 -2.10 12.81 -15.15
C VAL A 35 -1.39 11.95 -16.21
N LEU A 36 -0.42 11.14 -15.78
CA LEU A 36 0.29 10.18 -16.62
C LEU A 36 -0.05 8.73 -16.24
N ALA A 37 -0.10 8.45 -14.93
CA ALA A 37 -0.37 7.10 -14.43
C ALA A 37 -1.06 7.13 -13.07
N SER A 38 -1.96 6.17 -12.80
CA SER A 38 -2.63 6.02 -11.51
C SER A 38 -2.92 4.54 -11.19
N GLY A 39 -2.71 4.13 -9.93
CA GLY A 39 -2.88 2.72 -9.55
C GLY A 39 -4.34 2.34 -9.27
N LEU A 40 -4.82 1.21 -9.81
CA LEU A 40 -6.12 0.62 -9.44
C LEU A 40 -5.97 -0.31 -8.23
N HIS A 41 -5.75 0.27 -7.05
CA HIS A 41 -5.55 -0.48 -5.80
C HIS A 41 -6.85 -0.72 -5.02
N SER A 42 -6.80 -1.56 -3.97
CA SER A 42 -7.99 -1.95 -3.18
C SER A 42 -8.76 -0.76 -2.61
N LEU A 43 -8.07 0.30 -2.16
CA LEU A 43 -8.72 1.54 -1.71
C LEU A 43 -9.50 2.25 -2.85
N VAL A 44 -8.99 2.28 -4.09
CA VAL A 44 -9.76 2.85 -5.23
C VAL A 44 -11.04 2.06 -5.46
N ARG A 45 -10.94 0.72 -5.48
CA ARG A 45 -12.10 -0.16 -5.64
C ARG A 45 -13.10 -0.01 -4.50
N GLY A 46 -12.62 0.11 -3.26
CA GLY A 46 -13.44 0.33 -2.08
C GLY A 46 -14.19 1.66 -2.13
N ARG A 47 -13.50 2.75 -2.51
CA ARG A 47 -14.09 4.09 -2.68
C ARG A 47 -15.16 4.11 -3.77
N ALA A 48 -14.92 3.42 -4.88
CA ALA A 48 -15.87 3.29 -5.98
C ALA A 48 -17.21 2.62 -5.58
N THR A 49 -17.28 1.91 -4.45
CA THR A 49 -18.54 1.34 -3.95
C THR A 49 -19.44 2.36 -3.25
N GLY A 50 -18.93 3.56 -2.90
CA GLY A 50 -19.64 4.54 -2.08
C GLY A 50 -19.76 4.19 -0.60
N LYS A 51 -19.21 3.05 -0.16
CA LYS A 51 -19.25 2.59 1.24
C LYS A 51 -18.03 3.03 2.05
N HIS A 52 -16.97 3.50 1.39
CA HIS A 52 -15.78 3.99 2.08
C HIS A 52 -16.05 5.39 2.63
N TYR A 53 -15.69 5.64 3.89
CA TYR A 53 -15.99 6.90 4.59
C TYR A 53 -15.48 8.17 3.88
N SER A 54 -14.48 8.03 3.01
CA SER A 54 -13.88 9.12 2.25
C SER A 54 -14.48 9.34 0.84
N ALA A 55 -15.54 8.63 0.47
CA ALA A 55 -16.16 8.71 -0.86
C ALA A 55 -17.69 8.66 -0.76
N ASN A 56 -18.33 9.81 -0.93
CA ASN A 56 -19.77 9.97 -0.74
C ASN A 56 -20.42 10.98 -1.71
N ILE A 57 -19.69 11.48 -2.71
CA ILE A 57 -20.21 12.42 -3.72
C ILE A 57 -20.21 11.75 -5.10
N LEU A 58 -21.30 11.95 -5.85
CA LEU A 58 -21.46 11.56 -7.26
C LEU A 58 -21.48 12.80 -8.17
N PRO A 59 -21.03 12.71 -9.44
CA PRO A 59 -20.45 11.53 -10.08
C PRO A 59 -19.02 11.25 -9.59
N HIS A 60 -18.78 10.08 -8.98
CA HIS A 60 -17.49 9.78 -8.37
C HIS A 60 -16.43 9.54 -9.46
N ILE A 61 -15.25 10.14 -9.30
CA ILE A 61 -14.12 9.95 -10.21
C ILE A 61 -13.18 8.95 -9.53
N PRO A 62 -13.08 7.70 -10.01
CA PRO A 62 -12.19 6.73 -9.40
C PRO A 62 -10.74 7.21 -9.34
N GLY A 63 -9.99 6.61 -8.42
CA GLY A 63 -8.61 6.96 -8.17
C GLY A 63 -8.40 7.56 -6.78
N ALA A 64 -7.14 7.56 -6.35
CA ALA A 64 -6.72 7.99 -5.02
C ALA A 64 -5.35 8.68 -5.04
N ASP A 65 -4.51 8.38 -6.02
CA ASP A 65 -3.17 8.90 -6.18
C ASP A 65 -2.70 8.76 -7.64
N GLY A 66 -1.54 9.31 -7.97
CA GLY A 66 -0.96 9.10 -9.28
C GLY A 66 0.35 9.85 -9.50
N VAL A 67 0.85 9.72 -10.71
CA VAL A 67 2.00 10.46 -11.23
C VAL A 67 1.53 11.34 -12.36
N GLY A 68 2.01 12.58 -12.41
CA GLY A 68 1.63 13.54 -13.42
C GLY A 68 2.66 14.63 -13.61
N LEU A 69 2.33 15.56 -14.52
CA LEU A 69 3.10 16.76 -14.79
C LEU A 69 2.34 17.97 -14.27
N THR A 70 3.02 18.85 -13.53
CA THR A 70 2.42 20.14 -13.16
C THR A 70 2.18 21.00 -14.40
N VAL A 71 1.06 21.72 -14.44
CA VAL A 71 0.76 22.68 -15.51
C VAL A 71 0.98 24.11 -14.99
N PRO A 72 1.71 24.99 -15.71
CA PRO A 72 2.37 24.77 -17.01
C PRO A 72 3.83 24.26 -16.92
N ASP A 73 4.40 24.14 -15.71
CA ASP A 73 5.86 23.94 -15.52
C ASP A 73 6.41 22.58 -15.98
N ASN A 74 5.55 21.62 -16.31
CA ASN A 74 5.87 20.25 -16.72
C ASN A 74 6.80 19.49 -15.74
N LYS A 75 6.69 19.76 -14.43
CA LYS A 75 7.47 19.04 -13.41
C LYS A 75 6.82 17.71 -13.10
N LEU A 76 7.62 16.65 -13.10
CA LEU A 76 7.16 15.31 -12.73
C LEU A 76 6.91 15.24 -11.22
N VAL A 77 5.69 14.87 -10.85
CA VAL A 77 5.24 14.84 -9.45
C VAL A 77 4.41 13.60 -9.19
N TYR A 78 4.52 13.11 -7.96
CA TYR A 78 3.54 12.21 -7.36
C TYR A 78 2.47 13.05 -6.67
N PHE A 79 1.22 12.59 -6.68
CA PHE A 79 0.15 13.30 -6.02
C PHE A 79 -0.87 12.39 -5.35
N ILE A 80 -1.59 12.95 -4.37
CA ILE A 80 -2.70 12.30 -3.69
C ILE A 80 -4.02 13.00 -4.04
N ALA A 81 -5.01 12.20 -4.43
CA ALA A 81 -6.35 12.61 -4.84
C ALA A 81 -7.46 11.92 -4.00
N ILE A 82 -7.22 11.67 -2.71
CA ILE A 82 -8.22 11.12 -1.77
C ILE A 82 -9.15 12.25 -1.30
N THR A 83 -9.93 12.82 -2.22
CA THR A 83 -10.97 13.83 -1.94
C THR A 83 -12.35 13.15 -1.89
N PRO A 84 -13.44 13.81 -1.43
CA PRO A 84 -14.78 13.22 -1.49
C PRO A 84 -15.21 12.79 -2.91
N GLN A 85 -14.83 13.56 -3.94
CA GLN A 85 -15.11 13.25 -5.34
C GLN A 85 -14.15 12.21 -5.95
N GLY A 86 -12.91 12.11 -5.44
CA GLY A 86 -11.81 11.39 -6.07
C GLY A 86 -11.07 12.24 -7.11
N GLY A 87 -10.50 11.62 -8.16
CA GLY A 87 -9.96 12.42 -9.27
C GLY A 87 -8.93 11.78 -10.19
N SER A 88 -8.14 10.80 -9.76
CA SER A 88 -6.92 10.46 -10.52
C SER A 88 -7.13 9.65 -11.80
N PHE A 89 -8.32 9.12 -12.07
CA PHE A 89 -8.65 8.52 -13.38
C PHE A 89 -9.26 9.57 -14.32
N SER A 90 -8.45 10.58 -14.64
CA SER A 90 -8.80 11.76 -15.44
C SER A 90 -7.55 12.29 -16.13
N GLU A 91 -7.67 12.88 -17.34
CA GLU A 91 -6.56 13.53 -18.04
C GLU A 91 -5.97 14.72 -17.27
N LEU A 92 -6.83 15.50 -16.59
CA LEU A 92 -6.44 16.67 -15.82
C LEU A 92 -7.17 16.70 -14.47
N ILE A 93 -6.47 17.16 -13.43
CA ILE A 93 -7.04 17.38 -12.09
C ILE A 93 -6.49 18.67 -11.48
N ASN A 94 -7.30 19.31 -10.63
CA ASN A 94 -6.83 20.38 -9.74
C ASN A 94 -6.81 19.84 -8.31
N ILE A 95 -5.66 19.90 -7.63
CA ILE A 95 -5.49 19.38 -6.27
C ILE A 95 -4.72 20.36 -5.39
N PRO A 96 -4.88 20.32 -4.05
CA PRO A 96 -4.09 21.16 -3.16
C PRO A 96 -2.59 20.95 -3.36
N ARG A 97 -1.82 22.03 -3.34
CA ARG A 97 -0.34 22.00 -3.44
C ARG A 97 0.29 21.11 -2.38
N THR A 98 -0.32 21.02 -1.20
CA THR A 98 0.09 20.15 -0.09
C THR A 98 -0.06 18.65 -0.37
N SER A 99 -0.79 18.29 -1.44
CA SER A 99 -0.94 16.91 -1.92
C SER A 99 -0.01 16.55 -3.08
N VAL A 100 0.93 17.45 -3.43
CA VAL A 100 1.86 17.30 -4.56
C VAL A 100 3.28 17.11 -4.05
N PHE A 101 3.95 16.06 -4.50
CA PHE A 101 5.29 15.66 -4.07
C PHE A 101 6.22 15.59 -5.29
N PRO A 102 7.33 16.35 -5.30
CA PRO A 102 8.32 16.24 -6.36
C PRO A 102 8.88 14.82 -6.46
N ILE A 103 8.99 14.31 -7.69
CA ILE A 103 9.70 13.06 -7.97
C ILE A 103 11.17 13.41 -8.26
N PRO A 104 12.15 12.67 -7.71
CA PRO A 104 13.56 12.86 -8.05
C PRO A 104 13.79 12.78 -9.57
N ASP A 105 14.53 13.74 -10.12
CA ASP A 105 14.89 13.75 -11.53
C ASP A 105 15.95 12.68 -11.79
N ALA A 106 15.51 11.57 -12.38
CA ALA A 106 16.36 10.43 -12.69
C ALA A 106 15.80 9.68 -13.91
N PRO A 107 16.66 9.08 -14.76
CA PRO A 107 16.20 8.26 -15.90
C PRO A 107 15.30 7.08 -15.49
N SER A 108 15.43 6.61 -14.24
CA SER A 108 14.64 5.52 -13.68
C SER A 108 13.28 5.97 -13.12
N ALA A 109 12.95 7.27 -13.15
CA ALA A 109 11.69 7.81 -12.67
C ALA A 109 10.52 7.50 -13.62
N ASN A 110 10.14 6.22 -13.68
CA ASN A 110 9.06 5.73 -14.53
C ASN A 110 7.67 5.96 -13.87
N PRO A 111 6.75 6.70 -14.51
CA PRO A 111 5.44 7.02 -13.93
C PRO A 111 4.59 5.81 -13.56
N VAL A 112 4.59 4.76 -14.40
CA VAL A 112 3.82 3.53 -14.17
C VAL A 112 4.32 2.80 -12.94
N THR A 113 5.64 2.66 -12.81
CA THR A 113 6.29 2.01 -11.68
C THR A 113 5.99 2.75 -10.37
N ILE A 114 6.14 4.07 -10.36
CA ILE A 114 5.89 4.90 -9.18
C ILE A 114 4.40 4.84 -8.78
N ALA A 115 3.48 5.01 -9.73
CA ALA A 115 2.03 4.92 -9.48
C ALA A 115 1.61 3.52 -9.00
N GLY A 116 2.25 2.46 -9.51
CA GLY A 116 2.00 1.09 -9.09
C GLY A 116 2.53 0.77 -7.69
N MET A 117 3.70 1.31 -7.34
CA MET A 117 4.47 0.95 -6.13
C MET A 117 4.26 1.82 -4.91
N LEU A 118 3.85 3.10 -5.03
CA LEU A 118 3.85 3.95 -3.83
C LEU A 118 2.89 3.44 -2.76
N ASN A 119 1.66 3.08 -3.13
CA ASN A 119 0.68 2.56 -2.18
C ASN A 119 1.13 1.25 -1.48
N PRO A 120 1.67 0.23 -2.19
CA PRO A 120 2.22 -0.97 -1.58
C PRO A 120 3.41 -0.69 -0.64
N VAL A 121 4.34 0.16 -1.08
CA VAL A 121 5.51 0.56 -0.28
C VAL A 121 5.08 1.30 0.98
N MET A 122 4.14 2.25 0.86
CA MET A 122 3.61 3.05 1.96
C MET A 122 3.06 2.18 3.09
N ALA A 123 2.42 1.05 2.78
CA ALA A 123 1.81 0.18 3.78
C ALA A 123 2.83 -0.35 4.79
N SER A 124 4.00 -0.83 4.33
CA SER A 124 5.09 -1.29 5.21
C SER A 124 6.03 -0.18 5.65
N TRP A 125 6.26 0.84 4.80
CA TRP A 125 7.16 1.95 5.13
C TRP A 125 6.63 2.72 6.32
N MET A 126 5.35 3.13 6.30
CA MET A 126 4.74 3.87 7.40
C MET A 126 4.60 3.02 8.67
N ALA A 127 4.45 1.69 8.53
CA ALA A 127 4.50 0.78 9.67
C ALA A 127 5.89 0.84 10.35
N LEU A 128 6.96 0.68 9.58
CA LEU A 128 8.33 0.65 10.10
C LEU A 128 8.88 2.03 10.51
N SER A 129 8.47 3.10 9.83
CA SER A 129 8.98 4.46 10.10
C SER A 129 8.21 5.20 11.19
N SER A 130 7.02 4.74 11.57
CA SER A 130 6.13 5.53 12.44
C SER A 130 5.38 4.74 13.48
N ARG A 131 5.33 3.40 13.40
CA ARG A 131 4.56 2.56 14.32
C ARG A 131 5.41 1.60 15.15
N VAL A 132 6.68 1.45 14.81
CA VAL A 132 7.65 0.67 15.57
C VAL A 132 8.78 1.58 16.07
N SER A 133 9.44 1.16 17.14
CA SER A 133 10.58 1.89 17.71
C SER A 133 11.62 0.93 18.28
N ASN A 134 12.86 1.39 18.42
CA ASN A 134 13.93 0.66 19.11
C ASN A 134 14.16 -0.77 18.57
N LEU A 135 14.01 -0.99 17.25
CA LEU A 135 14.38 -2.25 16.63
C LEU A 135 15.90 -2.46 16.74
N PRO A 136 16.37 -3.65 17.12
CA PRO A 136 17.79 -3.92 17.17
C PRO A 136 18.41 -3.87 15.76
N PRO A 137 19.73 -3.63 15.65
CA PRO A 137 20.44 -3.86 14.40
C PRO A 137 20.17 -5.28 13.88
N ASN A 138 19.98 -5.42 12.56
CA ASN A 138 19.72 -6.72 11.93
C ASN A 138 18.46 -7.43 12.44
N PHE A 139 17.44 -6.69 12.88
CA PHE A 139 16.19 -7.24 13.40
C PHE A 139 15.53 -8.26 12.45
N THR A 140 14.74 -9.16 13.04
CA THR A 140 13.93 -10.15 12.34
C THR A 140 12.52 -9.61 12.08
N CYS A 141 12.08 -9.65 10.82
CA CYS A 141 10.76 -9.24 10.37
C CYS A 141 9.94 -10.44 9.88
N VAL A 142 8.73 -10.63 10.41
CA VAL A 142 7.74 -11.57 9.83
C VAL A 142 6.71 -10.79 9.03
N ILE A 143 6.42 -11.25 7.82
CA ILE A 143 5.41 -10.68 6.93
C ILE A 143 4.28 -11.70 6.75
N LEU A 144 3.13 -11.45 7.39
CA LEU A 144 1.92 -12.22 7.17
C LEU A 144 1.22 -11.69 5.91
N GLY A 145 1.13 -12.53 4.87
CA GLY A 145 0.58 -12.15 3.56
C GLY A 145 1.64 -11.70 2.56
N ALA A 146 2.80 -12.37 2.56
CA ALA A 146 3.99 -12.01 1.79
C ALA A 146 3.80 -12.00 0.26
N THR A 147 2.77 -12.66 -0.27
CA THR A 147 2.46 -12.68 -1.72
C THR A 147 1.43 -11.64 -2.15
N SER A 148 0.94 -10.79 -1.22
CA SER A 148 0.16 -9.61 -1.59
C SER A 148 1.11 -8.54 -2.16
N LEU A 149 0.61 -7.59 -2.96
CA LEU A 149 1.47 -6.53 -3.51
C LEU A 149 2.21 -5.74 -2.41
N SER A 150 1.51 -5.40 -1.33
CA SER A 150 2.11 -4.75 -0.17
C SER A 150 3.08 -5.68 0.58
N GLY A 151 2.77 -6.98 0.69
CA GLY A 151 3.66 -7.97 1.30
C GLY A 151 4.95 -8.19 0.49
N ILE A 152 4.87 -8.19 -0.84
CA ILE A 152 6.02 -8.28 -1.75
C ILE A 152 6.91 -7.05 -1.56
N ALA A 153 6.32 -5.84 -1.60
CA ALA A 153 7.05 -4.60 -1.35
C ALA A 153 7.69 -4.59 0.05
N ALA A 154 6.97 -5.10 1.06
CA ALA A 154 7.42 -5.15 2.45
C ALA A 154 8.74 -5.90 2.65
N VAL A 155 9.08 -6.88 1.79
CA VAL A 155 10.38 -7.57 1.88
C VAL A 155 11.52 -6.56 1.67
N SER A 156 11.50 -5.84 0.54
CA SER A 156 12.52 -4.83 0.24
C SER A 156 12.48 -3.63 1.18
N VAL A 157 11.28 -3.23 1.65
CA VAL A 157 11.17 -2.16 2.65
C VAL A 157 11.79 -2.59 3.99
N ALA A 158 11.51 -3.80 4.48
CA ALA A 158 12.12 -4.30 5.71
C ALA A 158 13.65 -4.29 5.61
N ARG A 159 14.21 -4.73 4.47
CA ARG A 159 15.65 -4.66 4.20
C ARG A 159 16.18 -3.24 4.19
N ALA A 160 15.48 -2.29 3.56
CA ALA A 160 15.86 -0.88 3.55
C ALA A 160 15.89 -0.25 4.96
N PHE A 161 15.12 -0.81 5.90
CA PHE A 161 15.12 -0.40 7.32
C PHE A 161 16.15 -1.15 8.17
N GLY A 162 16.92 -2.07 7.59
CA GLY A 162 17.99 -2.80 8.28
C GLY A 162 17.60 -4.17 8.82
N ALA A 163 16.51 -4.77 8.34
CA ALA A 163 16.15 -6.14 8.70
C ALA A 163 17.26 -7.12 8.24
N GLY A 164 17.84 -7.83 9.20
CA GLY A 164 18.84 -8.86 8.95
C GLY A 164 18.20 -10.18 8.52
N LYS A 165 16.96 -10.42 8.95
CA LYS A 165 16.16 -11.57 8.56
C LYS A 165 14.72 -11.18 8.22
N VAL A 166 14.19 -11.68 7.10
CA VAL A 166 12.82 -11.48 6.65
C VAL A 166 12.17 -12.84 6.38
N ILE A 167 11.08 -13.11 7.11
CA ILE A 167 10.33 -14.35 7.09
C ILE A 167 8.98 -14.08 6.44
N GLY A 168 8.65 -14.78 5.35
CA GLY A 168 7.40 -14.60 4.64
C GLY A 168 6.41 -15.72 4.93
N VAL A 169 5.17 -15.36 5.17
CA VAL A 169 4.06 -16.30 5.37
C VAL A 169 3.00 -16.06 4.30
N ALA A 170 2.68 -17.08 3.50
CA ALA A 170 1.59 -17.04 2.53
C ALA A 170 1.20 -18.46 2.09
N ARG A 171 0.08 -18.59 1.36
CA ARG A 171 -0.48 -19.89 0.95
C ARG A 171 0.29 -20.63 -0.15
N SER A 172 1.27 -19.99 -0.78
CA SER A 172 1.96 -20.54 -1.95
C SER A 172 3.45 -20.37 -1.81
N ALA A 173 4.14 -21.46 -1.46
CA ALA A 173 5.60 -21.48 -1.36
C ALA A 173 6.27 -21.09 -2.69
N SER A 174 5.72 -21.57 -3.82
CA SER A 174 6.26 -21.25 -5.15
C SER A 174 6.23 -19.76 -5.49
N LYS A 175 5.18 -19.02 -5.07
CA LYS A 175 5.10 -17.56 -5.25
C LYS A 175 6.02 -16.79 -4.30
N MET A 176 6.49 -17.41 -3.22
CA MET A 176 7.43 -16.81 -2.27
C MET A 176 8.91 -17.06 -2.63
N ALA A 177 9.18 -18.10 -3.44
CA ALA A 177 10.54 -18.54 -3.76
C ALA A 177 11.43 -17.42 -4.36
N SER A 178 10.86 -16.51 -5.14
CA SER A 178 11.59 -15.42 -5.81
C SER A 178 11.56 -14.09 -5.06
N LEU A 179 11.04 -14.05 -3.82
CA LEU A 179 10.84 -12.78 -3.10
C LEU A 179 12.06 -12.32 -2.29
N GLY A 180 13.13 -13.11 -2.22
CA GLY A 180 14.32 -12.76 -1.42
C GLY A 180 14.12 -12.88 0.10
N LEU A 181 13.20 -13.76 0.51
CA LEU A 181 12.96 -14.11 1.91
C LEU A 181 14.06 -15.06 2.42
N ASP A 182 14.49 -14.91 3.68
CA ASP A 182 15.42 -15.88 4.30
C ASP A 182 14.70 -17.15 4.76
N THR A 183 13.39 -17.06 4.96
CA THR A 183 12.57 -18.17 5.44
C THR A 183 11.17 -18.04 4.89
N VAL A 184 10.62 -19.16 4.43
CA VAL A 184 9.28 -19.26 3.86
C VAL A 184 8.44 -20.17 4.74
N ILE A 185 7.24 -19.72 5.08
CA ILE A 185 6.24 -20.49 5.82
C ILE A 185 4.99 -20.59 4.95
N GLU A 186 4.66 -21.81 4.53
CA GLU A 186 3.47 -22.06 3.73
C GLU A 186 2.22 -22.15 4.63
N LEU A 187 1.38 -21.12 4.53
CA LEU A 187 0.12 -21.01 5.25
C LEU A 187 -0.87 -22.05 4.71
N GLN A 188 -1.27 -22.98 5.56
CA GLN A 188 -2.23 -24.03 5.24
C GLN A 188 -3.66 -23.48 5.30
N ASP A 189 -4.58 -24.09 4.54
CA ASP A 189 -6.01 -23.74 4.60
C ASP A 189 -6.58 -23.94 6.02
N ASP A 190 -6.19 -25.04 6.65
CA ASP A 190 -6.32 -25.22 8.09
C ASP A 190 -5.10 -24.61 8.79
N VAL A 191 -5.27 -23.39 9.28
CA VAL A 191 -4.22 -22.63 9.98
C VAL A 191 -3.58 -23.41 11.13
N SER A 192 -4.31 -24.31 11.80
CA SER A 192 -3.76 -25.11 12.91
C SER A 192 -2.66 -26.09 12.47
N LYS A 193 -2.60 -26.40 11.17
CA LYS A 193 -1.57 -27.23 10.55
C LYS A 193 -0.39 -26.44 10.00
N THR A 194 -0.43 -25.10 10.09
CA THR A 194 0.68 -24.27 9.63
C THR A 194 1.84 -24.36 10.62
N ASP A 195 3.01 -24.77 10.14
CA ASP A 195 4.22 -24.82 10.96
C ASP A 195 4.87 -23.43 11.05
N PHE A 196 4.61 -22.74 12.17
CA PHE A 196 5.24 -21.47 12.48
C PHE A 196 6.59 -21.62 13.19
N SER A 197 7.11 -22.83 13.39
CA SER A 197 8.38 -23.04 14.10
C SER A 197 9.54 -22.25 13.48
N ALA A 198 9.55 -22.11 12.15
CA ALA A 198 10.57 -21.35 11.43
C ALA A 198 10.51 -19.82 11.68
N ALA A 199 9.36 -19.30 12.14
CA ALA A 199 9.23 -17.91 12.61
C ALA A 199 9.75 -17.75 14.05
N ILE A 200 9.86 -18.83 14.80
CA ILE A 200 10.35 -18.86 16.17
C ILE A 200 11.87 -19.06 16.12
N THR A 201 12.60 -17.97 15.93
CA THR A 201 14.05 -17.97 16.14
C THR A 201 14.35 -18.11 17.64
N PRO A 202 15.60 -18.44 18.06
CA PRO A 202 15.99 -18.40 19.47
C PRO A 202 15.65 -17.06 20.15
N GLU A 203 15.58 -15.98 19.35
CA GLU A 203 15.35 -14.60 19.78
C GLU A 203 13.92 -14.09 19.53
N ASN A 204 13.08 -14.84 18.81
CA ASN A 204 11.76 -14.43 18.30
C ASN A 204 11.82 -13.30 17.25
N PRO A 205 10.74 -13.05 16.49
CA PRO A 205 10.75 -11.93 15.56
C PRO A 205 10.59 -10.60 16.31
N ASP A 206 11.42 -9.60 15.99
CA ASP A 206 11.31 -8.27 16.59
C ASP A 206 10.06 -7.52 16.12
N VAL A 207 9.67 -7.73 14.86
CA VAL A 207 8.51 -7.08 14.24
C VAL A 207 7.69 -8.03 13.39
N VAL A 208 6.36 -7.89 13.47
CA VAL A 208 5.40 -8.58 12.60
C VAL A 208 4.61 -7.53 11.82
N LEU A 209 4.68 -7.60 10.49
CA LEU A 209 3.86 -6.82 9.57
C LEU A 209 2.70 -7.69 9.07
N ASP A 210 1.47 -7.35 9.46
CA ASP A 210 0.32 -8.19 9.18
C ASP A 210 -0.66 -7.59 8.17
N PHE A 211 -0.70 -8.19 6.98
CA PHE A 211 -1.63 -7.85 5.91
C PHE A 211 -2.89 -8.73 5.88
N LEU A 212 -2.92 -9.81 6.68
CA LEU A 212 -3.98 -10.83 6.66
C LEU A 212 -5.02 -10.59 7.75
N TYR A 213 -4.54 -10.43 8.98
CA TYR A 213 -5.30 -10.48 10.23
C TYR A 213 -6.11 -11.77 10.43
N GLY A 214 -6.69 -11.96 11.62
CA GLY A 214 -7.51 -13.14 11.94
C GLY A 214 -6.68 -14.39 12.30
N PRO A 215 -7.17 -15.60 12.00
CA PRO A 215 -6.59 -16.85 12.51
C PRO A 215 -5.07 -17.02 12.33
N PRO A 216 -4.43 -16.64 11.20
CA PRO A 216 -2.97 -16.77 11.05
C PRO A 216 -2.19 -15.96 12.08
N THR A 217 -2.68 -14.77 12.45
CA THR A 217 -2.08 -13.91 13.47
C THR A 217 -2.07 -14.60 14.84
N LEU A 218 -3.22 -15.17 15.24
CA LEU A 218 -3.34 -15.89 16.50
C LEU A 218 -2.48 -17.15 16.51
N ALA A 219 -2.42 -17.89 15.39
CA ALA A 219 -1.61 -19.08 15.29
C ALA A 219 -0.11 -18.78 15.42
N LEU A 220 0.38 -17.71 14.75
CA LEU A 220 1.74 -17.23 14.94
C LEU A 220 2.01 -16.94 16.41
N PHE A 221 1.17 -16.13 17.07
CA PHE A 221 1.39 -15.82 18.47
C PHE A 221 1.31 -17.03 19.37
N THR A 222 0.40 -17.97 19.14
CA THR A 222 0.24 -19.20 19.92
C THR A 222 1.43 -20.13 19.78
N ALA A 223 2.04 -20.16 18.60
CA ALA A 223 3.23 -20.95 18.31
C ALA A 223 4.44 -20.43 19.09
N ILE A 224 4.61 -19.11 19.22
CA ILE A 224 5.74 -18.52 19.96
C ILE A 224 5.65 -18.90 21.45
N LYS A 225 6.62 -19.70 21.93
CA LYS A 225 6.63 -20.25 23.30
C LYS A 225 7.48 -19.49 24.30
N LYS A 226 8.56 -18.86 23.86
CA LYS A 226 9.50 -18.10 24.71
C LYS A 226 9.67 -16.73 24.10
N PHE A 227 9.84 -15.70 24.94
CA PHE A 227 10.15 -14.34 24.50
C PHE A 227 11.42 -13.90 25.20
N SER A 228 12.45 -13.58 24.44
CA SER A 228 13.69 -12.96 24.91
C SER A 228 13.62 -11.43 24.84
N SER A 229 12.73 -10.89 23.99
CA SER A 229 12.52 -9.47 23.76
C SER A 229 11.04 -9.18 23.43
N PRO A 230 10.58 -7.92 23.54
CA PRO A 230 9.25 -7.54 23.09
C PRO A 230 9.06 -7.69 21.58
N VAL A 231 7.91 -8.21 21.16
CA VAL A 231 7.52 -8.31 19.74
C VAL A 231 6.60 -7.15 19.39
N GLN A 232 6.98 -6.38 18.38
CA GLN A 232 6.17 -5.28 17.86
C GLN A 232 5.31 -5.76 16.70
N TYR A 233 4.02 -5.87 16.94
CA TYR A 233 3.04 -6.25 15.93
C TYR A 233 2.36 -5.03 15.36
N VAL A 234 2.33 -4.96 14.03
CA VAL A 234 1.69 -3.88 13.29
C VAL A 234 0.59 -4.47 12.41
N GLN A 235 -0.66 -4.18 12.78
CA GLN A 235 -1.83 -4.50 11.98
C GLN A 235 -1.92 -3.51 10.81
N ILE A 236 -1.87 -4.01 9.58
CA ILE A 236 -1.86 -3.20 8.35
C ILE A 236 -3.09 -3.51 7.48
N GLY A 237 -3.42 -4.80 7.33
CA GLY A 237 -4.46 -5.26 6.43
C GLY A 237 -5.33 -6.36 7.03
N THR A 238 -6.46 -6.61 6.37
CA THR A 238 -7.51 -7.54 6.80
C THR A 238 -7.91 -8.48 5.65
N VAL A 239 -6.95 -8.92 4.84
CA VAL A 239 -7.21 -9.74 3.64
C VAL A 239 -7.98 -11.03 3.98
N ILE A 240 -7.78 -11.60 5.17
CA ILE A 240 -8.47 -12.82 5.62
C ILE A 240 -9.67 -12.49 6.49
N SER A 241 -9.52 -11.63 7.50
CA SER A 241 -10.60 -11.30 8.43
C SER A 241 -10.52 -9.85 8.91
N PRO A 242 -11.66 -9.16 9.11
CA PRO A 242 -11.68 -7.84 9.74
C PRO A 242 -11.53 -7.90 11.28
N SER A 243 -11.65 -9.08 11.89
CA SER A 243 -11.62 -9.26 13.34
C SER A 243 -10.88 -10.53 13.76
N ILE A 244 -10.46 -10.55 15.02
CA ILE A 244 -9.88 -11.73 15.67
C ILE A 244 -10.35 -11.76 17.13
N GLU A 245 -10.64 -12.96 17.64
CA GLU A 245 -10.72 -13.19 19.08
C GLU A 245 -9.31 -13.49 19.58
N PHE A 246 -8.80 -12.64 20.48
CA PHE A 246 -7.44 -12.77 21.00
C PHE A 246 -7.50 -13.29 22.45
N PRO A 247 -7.09 -14.55 22.71
CA PRO A 247 -7.13 -15.12 24.05
C PRO A 247 -6.27 -14.32 25.03
N GLY A 248 -6.83 -14.01 26.20
CA GLY A 248 -6.17 -13.16 27.19
C GLY A 248 -4.92 -13.79 27.82
N ASP A 249 -4.83 -15.13 27.85
CA ASP A 249 -3.66 -15.86 28.30
C ASP A 249 -2.50 -15.74 27.29
N VAL A 250 -2.77 -15.79 25.99
CA VAL A 250 -1.78 -15.53 24.94
C VAL A 250 -1.24 -14.11 25.06
N LEU A 251 -2.11 -13.11 25.24
CA LEU A 251 -1.67 -11.72 25.36
C LEU A 251 -0.87 -11.47 26.65
N ARG A 252 -1.38 -11.94 27.80
CA ARG A 252 -0.77 -11.64 29.11
C ARG A 252 0.53 -12.39 29.38
N SER A 253 0.76 -13.54 28.72
CA SER A 253 1.97 -14.34 28.91
C SER A 253 3.18 -13.88 28.09
N LYS A 254 3.03 -12.82 27.27
CA LYS A 254 3.98 -12.46 26.21
C LYS A 254 4.19 -10.95 26.15
N PRO A 255 5.43 -10.45 26.00
CA PRO A 255 5.71 -9.02 25.82
C PRO A 255 5.36 -8.56 24.40
N ILE A 256 4.07 -8.51 24.06
CA ILE A 256 3.59 -8.09 22.73
C ILE A 256 3.18 -6.62 22.79
N THR A 257 3.66 -5.81 21.86
CA THR A 257 3.14 -4.46 21.60
C THR A 257 2.32 -4.50 20.31
N MET A 258 1.01 -4.26 20.39
CA MET A 258 0.13 -4.26 19.23
C MET A 258 -0.20 -2.82 18.81
N THR A 259 0.02 -2.50 17.54
CA THR A 259 -0.32 -1.21 16.95
C THR A 259 -1.03 -1.38 15.61
N GLY A 260 -1.77 -0.36 15.18
CA GLY A 260 -2.28 -0.28 13.81
C GLY A 260 -1.42 0.62 12.93
N ALA A 261 -1.48 0.40 11.62
CA ALA A 261 -0.87 1.24 10.59
C ALA A 261 -1.86 1.55 9.46
N GLY A 262 -2.31 2.81 9.42
CA GLY A 262 -3.14 3.37 8.38
C GLY A 262 -3.36 4.87 8.62
N PRO A 263 -3.94 5.61 7.64
CA PRO A 263 -4.32 6.99 7.85
C PRO A 263 -5.21 7.12 9.10
N GLY A 264 -4.76 7.90 10.09
CA GLY A 264 -5.39 8.02 11.41
C GLY A 264 -4.54 7.45 12.54
N ALA A 265 -3.84 6.33 12.31
CA ALA A 265 -2.80 5.86 13.23
C ALA A 265 -1.52 6.69 13.07
N TRP A 266 -1.21 7.10 11.84
CA TRP A 266 -0.19 8.10 11.51
C TRP A 266 -0.84 9.27 10.77
N SER A 267 -0.20 10.45 10.83
CA SER A 267 -0.74 11.69 10.27
C SER A 267 -0.38 11.84 8.79
N MET A 268 -1.36 12.13 7.94
CA MET A 268 -1.11 12.46 6.52
C MET A 268 -0.27 13.74 6.39
N GLN A 269 -0.59 14.76 7.17
CA GLN A 269 0.01 16.09 7.07
C GLN A 269 1.42 16.16 7.67
N ARG A 270 1.73 15.31 8.66
CA ARG A 270 3.04 15.30 9.33
C ARG A 270 3.89 14.11 8.91
N ASP A 271 3.38 12.89 9.11
CA ASP A 271 4.21 11.70 8.97
C ASP A 271 4.33 11.29 7.50
N PHE A 272 3.21 11.23 6.77
CA PHE A 272 3.28 10.89 5.34
C PHE A 272 4.03 11.97 4.54
N VAL A 273 3.78 13.26 4.78
CA VAL A 273 4.53 14.34 4.10
C VAL A 273 6.05 14.22 4.34
N ARG A 274 6.47 13.84 5.55
CA ARG A 274 7.89 13.64 5.89
C ARG A 274 8.48 12.42 5.19
N GLU A 275 7.73 11.33 5.05
CA GLU A 275 8.23 10.05 4.55
C GLU A 275 8.05 9.84 3.03
N CYS A 276 7.08 10.51 2.41
CA CYS A 276 6.78 10.39 0.98
C CYS A 276 8.00 10.65 0.08
N PRO A 277 8.81 11.72 0.29
CA PRO A 277 10.01 11.93 -0.51
C PRO A 277 11.01 10.76 -0.42
N LYS A 278 11.15 10.14 0.77
CA LYS A 278 12.06 9.00 0.97
C LYS A 278 11.54 7.73 0.28
N MET A 279 10.22 7.52 0.29
CA MET A 279 9.60 6.41 -0.45
C MET A 279 9.79 6.59 -1.96
N LEU A 280 9.60 7.81 -2.47
CA LEU A 280 9.83 8.11 -3.89
C LEU A 280 11.29 7.88 -4.26
N GLU A 281 12.25 8.35 -3.45
CA GLU A 281 13.67 8.07 -3.65
C GLU A 281 13.95 6.56 -3.66
N ALA A 282 13.41 5.81 -2.70
CA ALA A 282 13.63 4.37 -2.60
C ALA A 282 13.08 3.59 -3.81
N ILE A 283 11.95 4.03 -4.37
CA ILE A 283 11.38 3.45 -5.60
C ILE A 283 12.23 3.85 -6.82
N VAL A 284 12.51 5.14 -6.99
CA VAL A 284 13.19 5.67 -8.18
C VAL A 284 14.61 5.12 -8.30
N PHE A 285 15.36 5.02 -7.21
CA PHE A 285 16.73 4.53 -7.23
C PHE A 285 16.84 3.01 -7.01
N GLY A 286 15.74 2.27 -7.13
CA GLY A 286 15.74 0.80 -7.13
C GLY A 286 16.08 0.14 -5.80
N LYS A 287 15.99 0.87 -4.68
CA LYS A 287 16.10 0.28 -3.32
C LYS A 287 14.92 -0.65 -3.04
N ILE A 288 13.77 -0.39 -3.67
CA ILE A 288 12.58 -1.24 -3.67
C ILE A 288 12.46 -1.93 -5.03
N GLN A 289 12.35 -3.25 -5.01
CA GLN A 289 12.17 -4.03 -6.23
C GLN A 289 10.76 -3.80 -6.80
N PRO A 290 10.62 -3.41 -8.07
CA PRO A 290 9.32 -3.17 -8.66
C PRO A 290 8.54 -4.48 -8.79
N GLY A 291 7.25 -4.42 -8.47
CA GLY A 291 6.31 -5.47 -8.83
C GLY A 291 6.07 -5.51 -10.34
N LYS A 292 5.35 -6.55 -10.80
CA LYS A 292 4.82 -6.56 -12.15
C LYS A 292 3.52 -5.76 -12.21
N PHE A 293 3.34 -5.02 -13.30
CA PHE A 293 2.16 -4.21 -13.55
C PHE A 293 1.50 -4.60 -14.86
N GLN A 294 0.18 -4.52 -14.87
CA GLN A 294 -0.62 -4.52 -16.08
C GLN A 294 -0.95 -3.08 -16.42
N GLU A 295 -0.37 -2.55 -17.49
CA GLU A 295 -0.72 -1.24 -18.00
C GLU A 295 -2.06 -1.30 -18.73
N VAL A 296 -2.96 -0.39 -18.40
CA VAL A 296 -4.29 -0.28 -19.01
C VAL A 296 -4.51 1.16 -19.40
N ARG A 297 -4.85 1.44 -20.66
CA ARG A 297 -5.18 2.81 -21.09
C ARG A 297 -6.47 3.26 -20.40
N LEU A 298 -6.60 4.55 -20.13
CA LEU A 298 -7.79 5.12 -19.48
C LEU A 298 -9.10 4.74 -20.18
N GLU A 299 -9.09 4.66 -21.52
CA GLU A 299 -10.24 4.27 -22.35
C GLU A 299 -10.65 2.79 -22.21
N ASP A 300 -9.71 1.92 -21.83
CA ASP A 300 -9.94 0.47 -21.66
C ASP A 300 -10.42 0.09 -20.25
N ILE A 301 -10.61 1.09 -19.37
CA ILE A 301 -10.93 0.85 -17.96
C ILE A 301 -12.24 0.07 -17.78
N GLU A 302 -13.22 0.27 -18.67
CA GLU A 302 -14.52 -0.40 -18.56
C GLU A 302 -14.39 -1.92 -18.67
N VAL A 303 -13.43 -2.39 -19.48
CA VAL A 303 -13.12 -3.80 -19.67
C VAL A 303 -12.25 -4.31 -18.51
N ALA A 304 -11.25 -3.54 -18.11
CA ALA A 304 -10.28 -3.96 -17.10
C ALA A 304 -10.83 -3.91 -15.66
N TRP A 305 -11.85 -3.09 -15.38
CA TRP A 305 -12.33 -2.84 -14.01
C TRP A 305 -12.72 -4.12 -13.28
N GLY A 306 -13.40 -5.04 -13.97
CA GLY A 306 -13.89 -6.29 -13.38
C GLY A 306 -12.80 -7.35 -13.10
N GLN A 307 -11.59 -7.17 -13.63
CA GLN A 307 -10.50 -8.14 -13.49
C GLN A 307 -10.10 -8.29 -12.02
N LYS A 308 -10.02 -9.54 -11.57
CA LYS A 308 -9.62 -9.94 -10.21
C LYS A 308 -8.39 -10.84 -10.28
N GLY A 309 -7.45 -10.63 -9.36
CA GLY A 309 -6.18 -11.36 -9.35
C GLY A 309 -5.24 -10.87 -10.46
N GLY A 310 -4.05 -11.47 -10.52
CA GLY A 310 -2.99 -11.07 -11.44
C GLY A 310 -2.15 -9.88 -10.94
N ASP A 311 -1.40 -9.30 -11.86
CA ASP A 311 -0.54 -8.15 -11.63
C ASP A 311 -1.39 -6.89 -11.37
N ARG A 312 -0.81 -5.89 -10.69
CA ARG A 312 -1.56 -4.66 -10.40
C ARG A 312 -1.84 -3.90 -11.69
N ILE A 313 -3.11 -3.54 -11.89
CA ILE A 313 -3.49 -2.59 -12.94
C ILE A 313 -2.98 -1.19 -12.58
N VAL A 314 -2.22 -0.60 -13.50
CA VAL A 314 -1.86 0.81 -13.51
C VAL A 314 -2.51 1.43 -14.73
N VAL A 315 -3.37 2.41 -14.48
CA VAL A 315 -4.07 3.14 -15.54
C VAL A 315 -3.13 4.18 -16.11
N VAL A 316 -2.84 4.10 -17.40
CA VAL A 316 -2.06 5.07 -18.16
C VAL A 316 -3.03 6.04 -18.83
N VAL A 317 -2.76 7.33 -18.67
CA VAL A 317 -3.64 8.43 -19.08
C VAL A 317 -3.08 9.19 -20.26
#